data_AF-A0A9X1XTS5-F1
#
_entry.id   AF-A0A9X1XTS5-F1
#
_cell.length_a   1.000
_cell.length_b   1.000
_cell.length_c   1.000
_cell.angle_alpha   90.00
_cell.angle_beta   90.00
_cell.angle_gamma   90.00
#
_symmetry.space_group_name_H-M   'P 1'
#
loop_
_entity.id
_entity.type
_entity.pdbx_description
1 polymer ?
#
loop_
_entity_poly.entity_id
_entity_poly.type
_entity_poly.pdbx_seq_one_letter_code
_entity_poly.pdbx_strand_id
1 'polypeptide(L)'
;MNSNIFKNGDVLLATHREIRKGYHPIVYLSGYSNESFIGAMLTHHSDTARNLKLDSSFFVNRVEFENSFLVLGKFLKSEEWGPFKKINELTPEGLSFVEKILIDKPQETFANYFRRHL
;
A
#
# COMPACT_ATOMS: atom_id res chain seq x y z
N MET A 1 -4.15 -16.78 -0.85
CA MET A 1 -4.97 -16.31 0.27
C MET A 1 -5.67 -15.05 -0.18
N ASN A 2 -7.00 -15.03 -0.08
CA ASN A 2 -7.87 -13.89 -0.41
C ASN A 2 -7.66 -12.79 0.66
N SER A 3 -7.71 -11.51 0.28
CA SER A 3 -7.33 -10.41 1.19
C SER A 3 -8.22 -10.25 2.43
N ASN A 4 -9.39 -10.89 2.45
CA ASN A 4 -10.36 -10.87 3.55
C ASN A 4 -9.83 -11.37 4.91
N ILE A 5 -8.62 -11.96 4.96
CA ILE A 5 -7.97 -12.37 6.21
C ILE A 5 -7.08 -11.27 6.82
N PHE A 6 -6.80 -10.19 6.09
CA PHE A 6 -5.95 -9.10 6.55
C PHE A 6 -6.77 -8.01 7.22
N LYS A 7 -6.12 -7.27 8.12
CA LYS A 7 -6.71 -6.13 8.81
C LYS A 7 -6.07 -4.83 8.33
N ASN A 8 -6.75 -3.72 8.58
CA ASN A 8 -6.24 -2.39 8.30
C ASN A 8 -4.85 -2.20 8.92
N GLY A 9 -3.92 -1.66 8.13
CA GLY A 9 -2.53 -1.45 8.54
C GLY A 9 -1.60 -2.65 8.30
N ASP A 10 -2.11 -3.82 7.91
CA ASP A 10 -1.23 -4.92 7.48
C ASP A 10 -0.45 -4.52 6.23
N VAL A 11 0.87 -4.78 6.23
CA VAL A 11 1.73 -4.55 5.07
C VAL A 11 1.92 -5.86 4.33
N LEU A 12 1.42 -5.90 3.10
CA LEU A 12 1.30 -7.08 2.26
C LEU A 12 2.32 -7.05 1.13
N LEU A 13 2.74 -8.24 0.70
CA LEU A 13 3.50 -8.44 -0.52
C LEU A 13 2.86 -9.55 -1.35
N ALA A 14 2.65 -9.29 -2.64
CA ALA A 14 2.19 -10.27 -3.60
C ALA A 14 3.26 -11.35 -3.84
N THR A 15 2.85 -12.61 -3.94
CA THR A 15 3.76 -13.72 -4.24
C THR A 15 3.81 -14.05 -5.74
N HIS A 16 2.80 -13.68 -6.52
CA HIS A 16 2.85 -13.77 -7.98
C HIS A 16 3.59 -12.56 -8.56
N ARG A 17 4.92 -12.72 -8.66
CA ARG A 17 5.86 -11.68 -9.09
C ARG A 17 6.11 -11.73 -10.60
N GLU A 18 5.12 -11.35 -11.40
CA GLU A 18 5.42 -10.94 -12.78
C GLU A 18 6.06 -9.55 -12.74
N ILE A 19 7.08 -9.30 -13.55
CA ILE A 19 7.94 -8.09 -13.51
C ILE A 19 7.16 -6.76 -13.60
N ARG A 20 5.90 -6.80 -14.06
CA ARG A 20 5.01 -5.64 -14.20
C ARG A 20 3.90 -5.54 -13.14
N LYS A 21 3.85 -6.47 -12.18
CA LYS A 21 2.77 -6.61 -11.18
C LYS A 21 3.36 -6.96 -9.81
N GLY A 22 3.43 -5.97 -8.90
CA GLY A 22 3.48 -6.25 -7.46
C GLY A 22 4.83 -6.27 -6.74
N TYR A 23 5.85 -5.51 -7.18
CA TYR A 23 7.08 -5.35 -6.36
C TYR A 23 6.89 -4.48 -5.11
N HIS A 24 5.88 -3.63 -5.12
CA HIS A 24 5.64 -2.68 -4.05
C HIS A 24 4.87 -3.32 -2.89
N PRO A 25 5.36 -3.19 -1.65
CA PRO A 25 4.55 -3.48 -0.47
C PRO A 25 3.27 -2.65 -0.47
N ILE A 26 2.20 -3.23 0.06
CA ILE A 26 0.86 -2.64 0.06
C ILE A 26 0.37 -2.57 1.50
N VAL A 27 0.05 -1.38 1.99
CA VAL A 27 -0.71 -1.25 3.23
C VAL A 27 -2.17 -1.58 2.91
N TYR A 28 -2.71 -2.62 3.53
CA TYR A 28 -4.14 -2.95 3.45
C TYR A 28 -4.94 -1.87 4.20
N LEU A 29 -5.88 -1.21 3.52
CA LEU A 29 -6.71 -0.16 4.12
C LEU A 29 -8.13 -0.64 4.38
N SER A 30 -8.72 -1.39 3.46
CA SER A 30 -10.04 -2.01 3.63
C SER A 30 -10.35 -2.97 2.48
N GLY A 31 -11.35 -3.82 2.66
CA GLY A 31 -11.96 -4.55 1.55
C GLY A 31 -12.63 -3.61 0.54
N TYR A 32 -12.94 -4.13 -0.65
CA TYR A 32 -13.69 -3.38 -1.67
C TYR A 32 -14.69 -4.26 -2.44
N SER A 33 -14.24 -5.39 -2.99
CA SER A 33 -15.08 -6.37 -3.67
C SER A 33 -14.50 -7.79 -3.50
N ASN A 34 -15.15 -8.80 -4.07
CA ASN A 34 -14.61 -10.16 -4.10
C ASN A 34 -13.35 -10.29 -4.99
N GLU A 35 -13.08 -9.29 -5.82
CA GLU A 35 -12.00 -9.28 -6.81
C GLU A 35 -10.90 -8.26 -6.49
N SER A 36 -11.12 -7.37 -5.51
CA SER A 36 -10.16 -6.34 -5.17
C SER A 36 -10.34 -5.77 -3.76
N PHE A 37 -9.28 -5.14 -3.27
CA PHE A 37 -9.26 -4.40 -2.01
C PHE A 37 -8.63 -3.01 -2.20
N ILE A 38 -8.84 -2.13 -1.22
CA ILE A 38 -8.21 -0.81 -1.19
C ILE A 38 -6.89 -0.92 -0.43
N GLY A 39 -5.81 -0.47 -1.07
CA GLY A 39 -4.50 -0.40 -0.45
C GLY A 39 -3.73 0.87 -0.79
N ALA A 40 -2.80 1.22 0.09
CA ALA A 40 -1.80 2.24 -0.18
C ALA A 40 -0.48 1.58 -0.59
N MET A 41 0.20 2.17 -1.58
CA MET A 41 1.44 1.59 -2.10
C MET A 41 2.66 2.20 -1.42
N LEU A 42 3.62 1.35 -1.05
CA LEU A 42 4.92 1.76 -0.56
C LEU A 42 5.98 1.59 -1.65
N THR A 43 6.94 2.50 -1.72
CA THR A 43 7.98 2.51 -2.75
C THR A 43 9.32 2.92 -2.18
N HIS A 44 10.39 2.57 -2.91
CA HIS A 44 11.74 3.05 -2.67
C HIS A 44 12.00 4.43 -3.30
N HIS A 45 11.14 4.87 -4.23
CA HIS A 45 11.33 6.11 -4.97
C HIS A 45 11.04 7.34 -4.10
N SER A 46 12.03 8.21 -3.94
CA SER A 46 11.96 9.40 -3.10
C SER A 46 11.39 10.66 -3.79
N ASP A 47 10.65 10.51 -4.88
CA ASP A 47 10.00 11.64 -5.55
C ASP A 47 8.95 12.30 -4.64
N THR A 48 9.36 13.38 -3.97
CA THR A 48 8.59 14.07 -2.94
C THR A 48 7.34 14.77 -3.48
N ALA A 49 7.20 14.94 -4.79
CA ALA A 49 5.98 15.49 -5.38
C ALA A 49 4.81 14.49 -5.32
N ARG A 50 5.12 13.19 -5.29
CA ARG A 50 4.14 12.10 -5.39
C ARG A 50 4.18 11.13 -4.22
N ASN A 51 5.29 11.11 -3.49
CA ASN A 51 5.56 10.17 -2.42
C ASN A 51 5.95 10.90 -1.13
N LEU A 52 5.55 10.35 0.01
CA LEU A 52 5.82 10.89 1.33
C LEU A 52 6.63 9.87 2.13
N LYS A 53 7.79 10.29 2.67
CA LYS A 53 8.59 9.41 3.54
C LYS A 53 7.84 9.14 4.84
N LEU A 54 7.67 7.88 5.18
CA LEU A 54 7.14 7.43 6.46
C LEU A 54 8.28 7.27 7.46
N ASP A 55 7.99 7.64 8.71
CA ASP A 55 8.91 7.39 9.81
C ASP A 55 8.95 5.88 10.15
N SER A 56 10.13 5.35 10.47
CA SER A 56 10.29 3.94 10.86
C SER A 56 9.43 3.56 12.08
N SER A 57 9.12 4.52 12.97
CA SER A 57 8.26 4.33 14.13
C SER A 57 6.80 4.05 13.78
N PHE A 58 6.37 4.34 12.56
CA PHE A 58 5.04 3.98 12.06
C PHE A 58 4.88 2.49 11.75
N PHE A 59 5.97 1.72 11.78
CA PHE A 59 5.96 0.28 11.56
C PHE A 59 6.21 -0.47 12.87
N VAL A 60 5.47 -1.56 13.09
CA VAL A 60 5.65 -2.44 14.26
C VAL A 60 7.05 -3.05 14.23
N ASN A 61 7.47 -3.56 13.08
CA ASN A 61 8.85 -3.98 12.88
C ASN A 61 9.67 -2.82 12.28
N ARG A 62 10.53 -2.23 13.10
CA ARG A 62 11.33 -1.03 12.81
C ARG A 62 12.60 -1.30 11.98
N VAL A 63 12.80 -2.53 11.50
CA VAL A 63 13.87 -2.82 10.54
C VAL A 63 13.74 -1.85 9.37
N GLU A 64 14.84 -1.21 8.98
CA GLU A 64 14.85 -0.23 7.89
C GLU A 64 14.17 -0.83 6.65
N PHE A 65 12.95 -0.39 6.43
CA PHE A 65 12.15 -0.83 5.32
C PHE A 65 12.56 0.04 4.15
N GLU A 66 13.31 -0.54 3.21
CA GLU A 66 13.79 0.20 2.04
C GLU A 66 12.63 0.87 1.27
N ASN A 67 11.41 0.31 1.34
CA ASN A 67 10.17 0.89 0.83
C ASN A 67 9.51 1.84 1.84
N SER A 68 10.23 2.87 2.29
CA SER A 68 9.74 3.80 3.32
C SER A 68 8.90 4.95 2.77
N PHE A 69 8.62 5.02 1.47
CA PHE A 69 7.84 6.11 0.89
C PHE A 69 6.40 5.67 0.56
N LEU A 70 5.43 6.35 1.13
CA LEU A 70 4.00 6.23 0.81
C LEU A 70 3.69 6.97 -0.50
N VAL A 71 3.17 6.27 -1.50
CA VAL A 71 2.61 6.92 -2.69
C VAL A 71 1.29 7.59 -2.31
N LEU A 72 1.11 8.87 -2.67
CA LEU A 72 -0.03 9.70 -2.27
C LEU A 72 -1.33 9.38 -3.03
N GLY A 73 -1.80 8.13 -2.97
CA GLY A 73 -3.04 7.66 -3.60
C GLY A 73 -3.65 6.43 -2.90
N LYS A 74 -4.97 6.25 -3.08
CA LYS A 74 -5.70 5.03 -2.66
C LYS A 74 -5.94 4.17 -3.89
N PHE A 75 -5.44 2.94 -3.86
CA PHE A 75 -5.42 2.09 -5.04
C PHE A 75 -6.32 0.87 -4.90
N LEU A 76 -7.06 0.58 -5.97
CA LEU A 76 -7.71 -0.72 -6.15
C LEU A 76 -6.64 -1.76 -6.50
N LYS A 77 -6.49 -2.77 -5.64
CA LYS A 77 -5.51 -3.86 -5.77
C LYS A 77 -6.25 -5.15 -6.07
N SER A 78 -5.92 -5.79 -7.19
CA SER A 78 -6.58 -7.02 -7.62
C SER A 78 -6.20 -8.21 -6.72
N GLU A 79 -7.19 -9.01 -6.33
CA GLU A 79 -6.99 -10.27 -5.61
C GLU A 79 -6.16 -11.28 -6.41
N GLU A 80 -6.19 -11.19 -7.75
CA GLU A 80 -5.42 -12.05 -8.64
C GLU A 80 -3.90 -11.84 -8.52
N TRP A 81 -3.46 -10.70 -7.96
CA TRP A 81 -2.04 -10.49 -7.66
C TRP A 81 -1.60 -11.31 -6.45
N GLY A 82 -2.55 -11.75 -5.62
CA GLY A 82 -2.30 -12.66 -4.54
C GLY A 82 -1.88 -14.06 -5.04
N PRO A 83 -1.39 -14.96 -4.18
CA PRO A 83 -1.44 -14.87 -2.73
C PRO A 83 -0.69 -13.67 -2.19
N PHE A 84 -1.27 -13.02 -1.19
CA PHE A 84 -0.56 -12.01 -0.42
C PHE A 84 0.02 -12.63 0.84
N LYS A 85 1.19 -12.15 1.23
CA LYS A 85 1.82 -12.46 2.51
C LYS A 85 1.96 -11.18 3.32
N LYS A 86 1.55 -11.20 4.59
CA LYS A 86 1.89 -10.14 5.54
C LYS A 86 3.39 -10.17 5.84
N ILE A 87 4.05 -9.04 5.62
CA ILE A 87 5.49 -8.87 5.85
C ILE A 87 5.79 -7.86 6.96
N ASN A 88 4.84 -6.98 7.28
CA ASN A 88 4.92 -6.04 8.40
C ASN A 88 3.50 -5.56 8.79
N GLU A 89 3.42 -4.62 9.72
CA GLU A 89 2.18 -3.95 10.13
C GLU A 89 2.51 -2.51 10.52
N LEU A 90 1.59 -1.58 10.26
CA LEU A 90 1.65 -0.24 10.82
C LEU A 90 1.26 -0.24 12.30
N THR A 91 1.87 0.65 13.09
CA THR A 91 1.34 0.96 14.43
C THR A 91 0.00 1.68 14.31
N PRO A 92 -0.81 1.76 15.39
CA PRO A 92 -2.04 2.57 15.38
C PRO A 92 -1.80 4.03 14.94
N GLU A 93 -0.69 4.63 15.37
CA GLU A 93 -0.29 5.97 14.98
C GLU A 93 0.07 6.04 13.49
N GLY A 94 0.82 5.04 12.99
CA GLY A 94 1.19 4.94 11.58
C GLY A 94 -0.02 4.77 10.66
N LEU A 95 -0.97 3.90 11.04
CA LEU A 95 -2.21 3.72 10.31
C LEU A 95 -3.03 5.01 10.29
N SER A 96 -3.23 5.64 11.44
CA SER A 96 -3.95 6.92 11.55
C SER A 96 -3.32 8.01 10.67
N PHE A 97 -1.98 8.06 10.61
CA PHE A 97 -1.26 8.98 9.76
C PHE A 97 -1.52 8.71 8.27
N VAL A 98 -1.40 7.45 7.82
CA VAL A 98 -1.66 7.06 6.43
C VAL A 98 -3.11 7.37 6.04
N GLU A 99 -4.08 7.03 6.89
CA GLU A 99 -5.50 7.30 6.63
C GLU A 99 -5.76 8.81 6.50
N LYS A 100 -5.18 9.63 7.38
CA LYS A 100 -5.31 11.09 7.32
C LYS A 100 -4.71 11.68 6.04
N ILE A 101 -3.54 11.21 5.61
CA ILE A 101 -2.89 11.67 4.37
C ILE A 101 -3.73 11.32 3.13
N LEU A 102 -4.45 10.20 3.16
CA LEU A 102 -5.17 9.64 2.02
C LEU A 102 -6.68 9.89 2.03
N ILE A 103 -7.21 10.57 3.04
CA ILE A 103 -8.66 10.72 3.27
C ILE A 103 -9.39 11.28 2.04
N ASP A 104 -8.87 12.36 1.45
CA ASP A 104 -9.48 13.06 0.30
C ASP A 104 -9.03 12.53 -1.07
N LYS A 105 -8.22 11.46 -1.10
CA LYS A 105 -7.79 10.87 -2.38
C LYS A 105 -8.93 10.05 -2.99
N PRO A 106 -9.11 10.07 -4.32
CA PRO A 106 -10.02 9.13 -4.97
C PRO A 106 -9.50 7.70 -4.84
N GLN A 107 -10.41 6.73 -4.86
CA GLN A 107 -10.07 5.32 -5.05
C GLN A 107 -9.93 5.09 -6.55
N GLU A 108 -8.75 4.67 -7.01
CA GLU A 108 -8.49 4.50 -8.44
C GLU A 108 -7.50 3.36 -8.73
N THR A 109 -7.33 3.01 -10.00
CA THR A 109 -6.22 2.12 -10.39
C THR A 109 -4.92 2.90 -10.45
N PHE A 110 -3.78 2.22 -10.25
CA PHE A 110 -2.48 2.87 -10.37
C PHE A 110 -2.25 3.48 -11.76
N ALA A 111 -2.81 2.89 -12.82
CA ALA A 111 -2.71 3.42 -14.19
C ALA A 111 -3.41 4.78 -14.34
N ASN A 112 -4.57 4.97 -13.71
CA ASN A 112 -5.28 6.25 -13.73
C ASN A 112 -4.53 7.31 -12.95
N TYR A 113 -4.02 6.95 -11.76
CA TYR A 113 -3.16 7.82 -10.96
C TYR A 113 -1.93 8.28 -11.75
N PHE A 114 -1.21 7.34 -12.35
CA PHE A 114 0.00 7.65 -13.12
C PHE A 114 -0.31 8.62 -14.27
N ARG A 115 -1.42 8.43 -14.99
CA ARG A 115 -1.84 9.32 -16.09
C ARG A 115 -2.11 10.76 -15.64
N ARG A 116 -2.63 10.97 -14.42
CA ARG A 116 -2.84 12.32 -13.85
C ARG A 116 -1.55 13.05 -13.49
N HIS A 117 -0.46 12.32 -13.37
CA HIS A 117 0.85 12.81 -12.91
C HIS A 117 1.93 12.69 -13.99
N LEU A 118 1.51 12.52 -15.25
CA LEU A 118 2.34 12.66 -16.45
C LEU A 118 2.44 14.13 -16.88
#